data_AF-A0A377E1B5-F1
#
_entry.id   AF-A0A377E1B5-F1
#
_cell.length_a   1.000
_cell.length_b   1.000
_cell.length_c   1.000
_cell.angle_alpha   90.00
_cell.angle_beta   90.00
_cell.angle_gamma   90.00
#
_symmetry.space_group_name_H-M   'P 1'
#
loop_
_entity.id
_entity.type
_entity.pdbx_description
1 polymer ?
#
loop_
_entity_poly.entity_id
_entity_poly.type
_entity_poly.pdbx_seq_one_letter_code
_entity_poly.pdbx_strand_id
1 'polypeptide(L)'
;MILNALAGKSLPVYGNGQQIRDWLYVEDHARALYCVATTGKVGETYNIGGHNERKNLDVVETICELLEELAPKTSRTAWRTIVT
;
A
#
# COMPACT_ATOMS: atom_id res chain seq x y z
N MET A 1 -0.15 -8.82 0.18
CA MET A 1 1.32 -8.74 -0.06
C MET A 1 2.12 -9.07 1.18
N ILE A 2 2.07 -8.26 2.25
CA ILE A 2 2.88 -8.45 3.47
C ILE A 2 2.74 -9.87 4.07
N LEU A 3 1.51 -10.35 4.30
CA LEU A 3 1.27 -11.69 4.86
C LEU A 3 1.78 -12.82 3.95
N ASN A 4 1.61 -12.69 2.63
CA ASN A 4 2.13 -13.67 1.67
C ASN A 4 3.65 -13.70 1.70
N ALA A 5 4.29 -12.54 1.76
CA ALA A 5 5.73 -12.44 1.87
C ALA A 5 6.21 -13.16 3.13
N LEU A 6 5.69 -12.80 4.31
CA LEU A 6 6.07 -13.45 5.57
C LEU A 6 5.83 -14.97 5.58
N ALA A 7 4.83 -15.45 4.83
CA ALA A 7 4.54 -16.87 4.65
C ALA A 7 5.38 -17.56 3.55
N GLY A 8 6.31 -16.85 2.90
CA GLY A 8 7.14 -17.36 1.80
C GLY A 8 6.37 -17.65 0.50
N LYS A 9 5.15 -17.12 0.36
CA LYS A 9 4.28 -17.30 -0.82
C LYS A 9 4.58 -16.25 -1.89
N SER A 10 4.14 -16.51 -3.12
CA SER A 10 4.26 -15.54 -4.21
C SER A 10 3.47 -14.25 -3.94
N LEU A 11 3.96 -13.15 -4.52
CA LEU A 11 3.40 -11.81 -4.48
C LEU A 11 2.88 -11.48 -5.89
N PRO A 12 1.61 -11.82 -6.20
CA PRO A 12 1.07 -11.64 -7.54
C PRO A 12 0.87 -10.16 -7.90
N VAL A 13 1.50 -9.72 -8.99
CA VAL A 13 1.28 -8.39 -9.59
C VAL A 13 0.48 -8.54 -10.87
N TYR A 14 -0.73 -7.97 -10.89
CA TYR A 14 -1.61 -8.08 -12.06
C TYR A 14 -1.14 -7.20 -13.23
N GLY A 15 -1.15 -7.76 -14.43
CA GLY A 15 -0.72 -7.07 -15.66
C GLY A 15 0.77 -6.75 -15.63
N ASN A 16 1.12 -5.51 -15.96
CA ASN A 16 2.52 -5.04 -15.94
C ASN A 16 2.87 -4.26 -14.66
N GLY A 17 1.98 -4.21 -13.66
CA GLY A 17 2.20 -3.49 -12.41
C GLY A 17 2.25 -1.96 -12.50
N GLN A 18 2.08 -1.36 -13.68
CA GLN A 18 2.21 0.09 -13.90
C GLN A 18 0.94 0.88 -13.56
N GLN A 19 -0.10 0.22 -13.07
CA GLN A 19 -1.34 0.86 -12.65
C GLN A 19 -1.07 1.81 -11.47
N ILE A 20 -1.53 3.06 -11.59
CA ILE A 20 -1.35 4.10 -10.58
C ILE A 20 -2.55 4.14 -9.66
N ARG A 21 -2.31 4.26 -8.35
CA ARG A 21 -3.33 4.48 -7.31
C ARG A 21 -2.85 5.56 -6.34
N ASP A 22 -3.79 6.35 -5.83
CA ASP A 22 -3.53 7.25 -4.69
C ASP A 22 -3.72 6.45 -3.39
N TRP A 23 -2.68 6.42 -2.55
CA TRP A 23 -2.66 5.68 -1.30
C TRP A 23 -2.92 6.62 -0.11
N LEU A 24 -4.04 6.39 0.57
CA LEU A 24 -4.44 7.12 1.77
C LEU A 24 -4.30 6.21 3.01
N TYR A 25 -3.56 6.67 4.02
CA TYR A 25 -3.45 5.93 5.26
C TYR A 25 -4.79 5.94 6.02
N VAL A 26 -5.15 4.80 6.60
CA VAL A 26 -6.50 4.58 7.16
C VAL A 26 -6.85 5.57 8.27
N GLU A 27 -5.88 5.96 9.09
CA GLU A 27 -6.11 6.92 10.18
C GLU A 27 -6.32 8.35 9.67
N ASP A 28 -5.68 8.73 8.56
CA ASP A 28 -5.96 10.02 7.90
C ASP A 28 -7.38 10.03 7.35
N HIS A 29 -7.81 8.92 6.75
CA HIS A 29 -9.18 8.79 6.26
C HIS A 29 -10.19 8.87 7.41
N ALA A 30 -9.96 8.17 8.53
CA ALA A 30 -10.83 8.21 9.69
C ALA A 30 -10.98 9.63 10.26
N ARG A 31 -9.87 10.38 10.39
CA ARG A 31 -9.89 11.79 10.78
C ARG A 31 -10.65 12.66 9.79
N ALA A 32 -10.45 12.45 8.50
CA ALA A 32 -11.15 13.21 7.45
C ALA A 32 -12.66 12.96 7.49
N LEU A 33 -13.09 11.70 7.68
CA LEU A 33 -14.52 11.36 7.84
C LEU A 33 -15.12 12.03 9.07
N TYR A 34 -14.41 12.02 10.20
CA TYR A 34 -14.85 12.71 11.40
C TYR A 34 -15.00 14.22 11.19
N CYS A 35 -14.06 14.85 10.47
CA CYS A 35 -14.12 16.26 10.10
C CYS A 35 -15.35 16.54 9.22
N VAL A 36 -15.56 15.76 8.15
CA VAL A 36 -16.73 15.92 7.27
C VAL A 36 -18.04 15.75 8.04
N ALA A 37 -18.11 14.78 8.96
CA ALA A 37 -19.31 14.54 9.76
C ALA A 37 -19.63 15.68 10.75
N THR A 38 -18.60 16.37 11.27
CA THR A 38 -18.78 17.40 12.31
C THR A 38 -18.81 18.83 11.76
N THR A 39 -18.15 19.10 10.64
CA THR A 39 -18.02 20.44 10.08
C THR A 39 -18.40 20.54 8.61
N GLY A 40 -18.72 19.42 7.95
CA GLY A 40 -19.11 19.39 6.55
C GLY A 40 -20.46 20.08 6.33
N LYS A 41 -20.62 20.66 5.14
CA LYS A 41 -21.86 21.29 4.70
C LYS A 41 -22.80 20.22 4.14
N VAL A 42 -24.03 20.20 4.64
CA VAL A 42 -25.07 19.26 4.18
C VAL A 42 -25.33 19.45 2.68
N GLY A 43 -25.39 18.32 1.97
CA GLY A 43 -25.62 18.29 0.52
C GLY A 43 -24.36 18.43 -0.33
N GLU A 44 -23.19 18.70 0.27
CA GLU A 44 -21.91 18.73 -0.45
C GLU A 44 -21.27 17.34 -0.54
N THR A 45 -20.34 17.19 -1.49
CA THR A 45 -19.52 15.99 -1.67
C THR A 45 -18.04 16.33 -1.50
N TYR A 46 -17.30 15.49 -0.76
CA TYR A 46 -15.90 15.71 -0.44
C TYR A 46 -15.05 14.54 -0.96
N ASN A 47 -14.10 14.83 -1.85
CA ASN A 47 -13.05 13.88 -2.21
C ASN A 47 -11.96 13.89 -1.14
N ILE A 48 -11.61 12.72 -0.61
CA ILE A 48 -10.56 12.53 0.39
C ILE A 48 -9.49 11.64 -0.24
N GLY A 49 -8.26 12.13 -0.33
CA GLY A 49 -7.13 11.43 -0.95
C GLY A 49 -5.84 11.66 -0.20
N GLY A 50 -4.82 10.84 -0.49
CA GLY A 50 -3.49 10.95 0.12
C GLY A 50 -2.57 11.88 -0.65
N HIS A 51 -2.90 12.22 -1.90
CA HIS A 51 -2.00 12.88 -2.84
C HIS A 51 -0.67 12.12 -3.01
N ASN A 52 -0.74 10.79 -2.94
CA ASN A 52 0.38 9.88 -2.98
C ASN A 52 0.18 8.85 -4.09
N GLU A 53 0.23 9.33 -5.33
CA GLU A 53 0.16 8.47 -6.51
C GLU A 53 1.40 7.58 -6.61
N ARG A 54 1.18 6.26 -6.63
CA ARG A 54 2.25 5.25 -6.79
C ARG A 54 1.79 4.16 -7.75
N LYS A 55 2.73 3.63 -8.53
CA LYS A 55 2.47 2.40 -9.29
C LYS A 55 2.36 1.23 -8.32
N ASN A 56 1.56 0.22 -8.66
CA ASN A 56 1.48 -1.00 -7.87
C ASN A 56 2.85 -1.66 -7.69
N LEU A 57 3.69 -1.65 -8.72
CA LEU A 57 5.04 -2.21 -8.66
C LEU A 57 5.92 -1.49 -7.62
N ASP A 58 5.94 -0.16 -7.64
CA ASP A 58 6.72 0.66 -6.69
C ASP A 58 6.32 0.34 -5.23
N VAL A 59 5.03 0.11 -4.97
CA VAL A 59 4.53 -0.28 -3.64
C VAL A 59 5.04 -1.67 -3.25
N VAL A 60 5.01 -2.63 -4.16
CA VAL A 60 5.51 -3.99 -3.89
C VAL A 60 7.02 -3.99 -3.65
N GLU A 61 7.78 -3.21 -4.40
CA GLU A 61 9.22 -3.03 -4.21
C GLU A 61 9.54 -2.41 -2.85
N THR A 62 8.82 -1.34 -2.48
CA THR A 62 8.98 -0.70 -1.17
C THR A 62 8.69 -1.68 -0.02
N ILE A 63 7.65 -2.52 -0.17
CA ILE A 63 7.35 -3.57 0.83
C ILE A 63 8.50 -4.57 0.92
N CYS A 64 9.08 -5.00 -0.20
CA CYS A 64 10.20 -5.94 -0.21
C CYS A 64 11.43 -5.34 0.50
N GLU A 65 11.74 -4.07 0.25
CA GLU A 65 12.85 -3.34 0.90
C GLU A 65 12.67 -3.26 2.41
N LEU A 66 11.48 -2.89 2.87
CA LEU A 66 11.18 -2.85 4.30
C LEU A 66 11.25 -4.23 4.95
N LEU A 67 10.90 -5.30 4.23
CA LEU A 67 11.06 -6.66 4.74
C LEU A 67 12.53 -7.11 4.76
N GLU A 68 13.39 -6.62 3.87
CA GLU A 68 14.84 -6.87 3.93
C GLU A 68 15.43 -6.28 5.23
N GLU A 69 14.94 -5.12 5.66
CA GLU A 69 15.37 -4.45 6.89
C GLU A 69 14.75 -5.05 8.16
N LEU A 70 13.42 -5.17 8.20
CA LEU A 70 12.66 -5.44 9.42
C LEU A 70 12.44 -6.94 9.69
N ALA A 71 12.49 -7.77 8.65
CA ALA A 71 12.26 -9.21 8.75
C ALA A 71 13.18 -9.97 7.79
N PRO A 72 14.52 -9.86 7.92
CA PRO A 72 15.45 -10.48 7.00
C PRO A 72 15.25 -12.01 6.99
N LYS A 73 15.19 -12.60 5.79
CA LYS A 73 15.15 -14.06 5.66
C LYS A 73 16.46 -14.67 6.17
N THR A 74 16.35 -15.81 6.84
CA THR A 74 17.50 -16.64 7.20
C THR A 74 18.17 -17.26 5.95
N SER A 75 17.40 -17.43 4.87
CA SER A 75 17.89 -17.81 3.55
C SER A 75 18.43 -16.59 2.79
N ARG A 76 19.51 -16.76 2.02
CA ARG A 76 20.07 -15.74 1.10
C ARG A 76 19.14 -15.32 -0.05
N THR A 77 17.92 -15.86 -0.12
CA THR A 77 16.94 -15.52 -1.16
C THR A 77 16.32 -14.14 -0.89
N ALA A 78 16.52 -13.18 -1.80
CA ALA A 78 15.95 -11.84 -1.68
C ALA A 78 14.41 -11.86 -1.67
N TRP A 79 13.79 -10.88 -1.01
CA TRP A 79 12.33 -10.73 -0.97
C TRP A 79 11.72 -10.47 -2.36
N ARG A 80 12.50 -9.90 -3.29
CA ARG A 80 12.06 -9.62 -4.66
C ARG A 80 11.84 -10.88 -5.51
N THR A 81 12.43 -12.03 -5.18
CA THR A 81 12.33 -13.24 -6.02
C THR A 81 10.98 -13.96 -5.91
N ILE A 82 10.11 -13.55 -4.98
CA ILE A 82 8.76 -14.10 -4.83
C ILE A 82 7.70 -13.24 -5.53
N VAL A 83 8.09 -12.15 -6.19
CA VAL A 83 7.19 -11.33 -7.01
C VAL A 83 6.93 -12.05 -8.33
N THR A 84 5.65 -12.20 -8.68
CA THR A 84 5.19 -12.96 -9.86
C THR A 84 4.16 -12.18 -10.66
#